data_AF-A0A2D5RVA2-F1
#
_entry.id   AF-A0A2D5RVA2-F1
#
_cell.length_a   1.000
_cell.length_b   1.000
_cell.length_c   1.000
_cell.angle_alpha   90.00
_cell.angle_beta   90.00
_cell.angle_gamma   90.00
#
_symmetry.space_group_name_H-M   'P 1'
#
loop_
_entity.id
_entity.type
_entity.pdbx_description
1 polymer ?
#
loop_
_entity_poly.entity_id
_entity_poly.type
_entity_poly.pdbx_seq_one_letter_code
_entity_poly.pdbx_strand_id
1 'polypeptide(L)'
;MKVLIKLAAITIIVFTTSVMAHSEGHGKVEKSKIIQAAQTSAKALTFKDKGMSVGKLDSSWNKVTKDNFTVVEETRDAVLLKATNAQNSQTLLFIVSKAGKVMDVKDEKMFKNEHGHSH
;
A
#
# COMPACT_ATOMS: atom_id res chain seq x y z
N MET A 1 51.45 -13.45 -25.67
CA MET A 1 50.38 -12.45 -25.81
C MET A 1 49.77 -12.58 -27.21
N LYS A 2 48.46 -12.86 -27.32
CA LYS A 2 47.53 -12.32 -28.33
C LYS A 2 46.13 -12.94 -28.18
N VAL A 3 45.38 -12.28 -27.30
CA VAL A 3 43.94 -11.96 -27.28
C VAL A 3 42.91 -12.88 -27.93
N LEU A 4 42.02 -13.36 -27.06
CA LEU A 4 40.70 -13.96 -27.28
C LEU A 4 39.69 -12.91 -27.77
N ILE A 5 38.79 -13.28 -28.69
CA ILE A 5 37.48 -12.62 -28.80
C ILE A 5 36.41 -13.68 -29.11
N LYS A 6 35.71 -14.15 -28.08
CA LYS A 6 34.41 -14.81 -28.24
C LYS A 6 33.34 -13.72 -28.10
N LEU A 7 32.67 -13.41 -29.21
CA LEU A 7 31.64 -12.39 -29.26
C LEU A 7 30.34 -12.97 -28.67
N ALA A 8 30.05 -12.65 -27.42
CA ALA A 8 28.75 -12.93 -26.80
C ALA A 8 27.84 -11.71 -27.03
N ALA A 9 26.85 -11.85 -27.91
CA ALA A 9 25.82 -10.83 -28.11
C ALA A 9 24.89 -10.80 -26.89
N ILE A 10 24.99 -9.74 -26.09
CA ILE A 10 24.07 -9.46 -24.97
C ILE A 10 22.91 -8.64 -25.54
N THR A 11 21.77 -9.28 -25.75
CA THR A 11 20.50 -8.60 -26.06
C THR A 11 19.94 -8.01 -24.77
N ILE A 12 20.07 -6.70 -24.60
CA ILE A 12 19.44 -5.97 -23.50
C ILE A 12 17.96 -5.84 -23.83
N ILE A 13 17.10 -6.62 -23.16
CA ILE A 13 15.66 -6.41 -23.17
C ILE A 13 15.37 -5.28 -22.19
N VAL A 14 15.14 -4.08 -22.70
CA VAL A 14 14.66 -2.96 -21.87
C VAL A 14 13.14 -3.14 -21.70
N PHE A 15 12.73 -3.66 -20.54
CA PHE A 15 11.34 -3.56 -20.13
C PHE A 15 11.06 -2.12 -19.71
N THR A 16 10.57 -1.30 -20.64
CA THR A 16 9.98 -0.01 -20.27
C THR A 16 8.63 -0.28 -19.61
N THR A 17 8.60 -0.38 -18.28
CA THR A 17 7.35 -0.25 -17.55
C THR A 17 6.83 1.16 -17.81
N SER A 18 5.67 1.26 -18.46
CA SER A 18 4.95 2.51 -18.58
C SER A 18 4.62 3.02 -17.17
N VAL A 19 5.45 3.93 -16.66
CA VAL A 19 5.06 4.78 -15.55
C VAL A 19 3.96 5.67 -16.09
N MET A 20 2.74 5.37 -15.67
CA MET A 20 1.55 6.17 -15.91
C MET A 20 1.82 7.58 -15.40
N ALA A 21 2.13 8.51 -16.31
CA ALA A 21 2.11 9.93 -16.02
C ALA A 21 0.64 10.29 -15.74
N HIS A 22 0.28 10.49 -14.47
CA HIS A 22 -1.08 10.88 -14.14
C HIS A 22 -1.32 12.33 -14.57
N SER A 23 -2.25 12.43 -15.53
CA SER A 23 -2.90 13.61 -16.05
C SER A 23 -3.09 14.73 -15.02
N GLU A 24 -2.79 15.94 -15.46
CA GLU A 24 -3.17 17.22 -14.88
C GLU A 24 -4.55 17.20 -14.22
N GLY A 25 -4.57 17.57 -12.93
CA GLY A 25 -5.78 17.79 -12.16
C GLY A 25 -5.49 17.66 -10.67
N HIS A 26 -5.29 18.79 -9.99
CA HIS A 26 -5.28 18.88 -8.52
C HIS A 26 -6.68 18.59 -7.94
N GLY A 27 -7.22 17.40 -8.21
CA GLY A 27 -8.55 16.95 -7.82
C GLY A 27 -8.46 15.81 -6.82
N LYS A 28 -9.22 15.94 -5.73
CA LYS A 28 -9.48 14.87 -4.77
C LYS A 28 -9.77 13.56 -5.50
N VAL A 29 -9.00 12.51 -5.24
CA VAL A 29 -9.25 11.19 -5.82
C VAL A 29 -10.57 10.64 -5.28
N GLU A 30 -11.38 10.04 -6.16
CA GLU A 30 -12.63 9.36 -5.81
C GLU A 30 -12.43 8.37 -4.65
N LYS A 31 -13.37 8.36 -3.69
CA LYS A 31 -13.29 7.51 -2.48
C LYS A 31 -13.08 6.02 -2.82
N SER A 32 -13.68 5.54 -3.91
CA SER A 32 -13.54 4.18 -4.40
C SER A 32 -12.11 3.83 -4.82
N LYS A 33 -11.37 4.78 -5.40
CA LYS A 33 -9.95 4.61 -5.77
C LYS A 33 -9.06 4.62 -4.52
N ILE A 34 -9.39 5.44 -3.52
CA ILE A 34 -8.68 5.46 -2.22
C ILE A 34 -8.84 4.11 -1.50
N ILE A 35 -10.06 3.56 -1.44
CA ILE A 35 -10.32 2.22 -0.89
C ILE A 35 -9.58 1.14 -1.69
N GLN A 36 -9.59 1.22 -3.02
CA GLN A 36 -8.85 0.27 -3.86
C GLN A 36 -7.34 0.31 -3.60
N ALA A 37 -6.76 1.50 -3.39
CA ALA A 37 -5.35 1.64 -3.05
C ALA A 37 -5.01 0.96 -1.72
N ALA A 38 -5.84 1.15 -0.69
CA ALA A 38 -5.67 0.49 0.60
C ALA A 38 -5.79 -1.05 0.49
N GLN A 39 -6.80 -1.56 -0.21
CA GLN A 39 -6.94 -2.99 -0.46
C GLN A 39 -5.73 -3.56 -1.21
N THR A 40 -5.25 -2.86 -2.23
CA THR A 40 -4.08 -3.28 -3.02
C THR A 40 -2.83 -3.32 -2.14
N SER A 41 -2.66 -2.33 -1.25
CA SER A 41 -1.57 -2.31 -0.27
C SER A 41 -1.64 -3.51 0.67
N ALA A 42 -2.81 -3.81 1.23
CA ALA A 42 -3.00 -4.97 2.11
C ALA A 42 -2.58 -6.28 1.42
N LYS A 43 -3.00 -6.49 0.16
CA LYS A 43 -2.57 -7.64 -0.65
C LYS A 43 -1.06 -7.65 -0.86
N ALA A 44 -0.48 -6.51 -1.24
CA ALA A 44 0.95 -6.40 -1.51
C ALA A 44 1.80 -6.71 -0.26
N LEU A 45 1.34 -6.31 0.92
CA LEU A 45 2.01 -6.58 2.20
C LEU A 45 1.96 -8.06 2.60
N THR A 46 1.08 -8.87 2.02
CA THR A 46 1.11 -10.34 2.24
C THR A 46 2.31 -11.03 1.61
N PHE A 47 2.85 -10.44 0.53
CA PHE A 47 4.00 -11.00 -0.17
C PHE A 47 5.30 -10.63 0.52
N LYS A 48 5.45 -9.36 0.90
CA LYS A 48 6.64 -8.84 1.58
C LYS A 48 6.32 -7.56 2.35
N ASP A 49 7.16 -7.28 3.33
CA ASP A 49 7.23 -5.95 3.92
C ASP A 49 7.62 -4.91 2.84
N LYS A 50 6.98 -3.74 2.91
CA LYS A 50 7.23 -2.59 2.04
C LYS A 50 7.62 -1.32 2.82
N GLY A 51 8.13 -1.48 4.05
CA GLY A 51 8.50 -0.37 4.93
C GLY A 51 7.29 0.30 5.58
N MET A 52 6.20 -0.46 5.77
CA MET A 52 5.01 0.01 6.49
C MET A 52 5.13 -0.40 7.96
N SER A 53 4.51 0.34 8.87
CA SER A 53 4.61 0.08 10.31
C SER A 53 4.17 -1.33 10.72
N VAL A 54 3.20 -1.92 10.02
CA VAL A 54 2.73 -3.30 10.27
C VAL A 54 3.66 -4.40 9.74
N GLY A 55 4.64 -4.06 8.90
CA GLY A 55 5.52 -5.02 8.24
C GLY A 55 4.78 -5.93 7.24
N LYS A 56 5.24 -7.19 7.13
CA LYS A 56 4.59 -8.21 6.30
C LYS A 56 3.30 -8.70 6.96
N LEU A 57 2.22 -8.77 6.18
CA LEU A 57 0.93 -9.29 6.63
C LEU A 57 0.80 -10.80 6.41
N ASP A 58 -0.09 -11.42 7.19
CA ASP A 58 -0.52 -12.79 6.93
C ASP A 58 -1.23 -12.92 5.58
N SER A 59 -1.09 -14.09 4.95
CA SER A 59 -1.67 -14.42 3.65
C SER A 59 -3.20 -14.27 3.57
N SER A 60 -3.91 -14.37 4.71
CA SER A 60 -5.37 -14.18 4.78
C SER A 60 -5.81 -12.79 4.31
N TRP A 61 -4.95 -11.78 4.40
CA TRP A 61 -5.24 -10.43 3.91
C TRP A 61 -5.48 -10.35 2.40
N ASN A 62 -5.10 -11.38 1.63
CA ASN A 62 -5.44 -11.47 0.21
C ASN A 62 -6.94 -11.62 -0.06
N LYS A 63 -7.70 -12.11 0.93
CA LYS A 63 -9.14 -12.36 0.82
C LYS A 63 -9.99 -11.17 1.27
N VAL A 64 -9.39 -10.15 1.88
CA VAL A 64 -10.11 -8.97 2.35
C VAL A 64 -10.56 -8.13 1.15
N THR A 65 -11.88 -7.93 1.01
CA THR A 65 -12.49 -7.17 -0.09
C THR A 65 -12.65 -5.71 0.27
N LYS A 66 -12.95 -4.87 -0.73
CA LYS A 66 -13.17 -3.42 -0.55
C LYS A 66 -14.27 -3.11 0.47
N ASP A 67 -15.27 -3.97 0.59
CA ASP A 67 -16.41 -3.81 1.50
C ASP A 67 -16.01 -3.88 2.98
N ASN A 68 -14.84 -4.46 3.26
CA ASN A 68 -14.29 -4.50 4.62
C ASN A 68 -13.53 -3.22 4.98
N PHE A 69 -13.37 -2.27 4.05
CA PHE A 69 -12.70 -1.00 4.29
C PHE A 69 -13.72 0.10 4.52
N THR A 70 -13.53 0.84 5.61
CA THR A 70 -14.39 1.95 6.02
C THR A 70 -13.55 3.20 6.20
N VAL A 71 -14.05 4.35 5.74
CA VAL A 71 -13.42 5.65 6.06
C VAL A 71 -13.77 5.97 7.50
N VAL A 72 -12.75 6.13 8.35
CA VAL A 72 -12.92 6.52 9.76
C VAL A 72 -12.66 8.00 9.96
N GLU A 73 -11.76 8.59 9.19
CA GLU A 73 -11.42 10.00 9.28
C GLU A 73 -10.97 10.54 7.92
N GLU A 74 -11.29 11.80 7.64
CA GLU A 74 -10.83 12.51 6.46
C GLU A 74 -10.19 13.83 6.90
N THR A 75 -8.87 13.97 6.72
CA THR A 75 -8.14 15.21 7.04
C THR A 75 -7.92 16.04 5.79
N ARG A 76 -7.20 17.17 5.91
CA ARG A 76 -6.80 17.99 4.76
C ARG A 76 -5.95 17.18 3.76
N ASP A 77 -4.99 16.40 4.27
CA ASP A 77 -3.95 15.78 3.45
C ASP A 77 -4.16 14.28 3.22
N ALA A 78 -4.97 13.63 4.07
CA ALA A 78 -5.14 12.18 4.05
C ALA A 78 -6.59 11.73 4.29
N VAL A 79 -6.80 10.44 4.06
CA VAL A 79 -7.98 9.66 4.42
C VAL A 79 -7.47 8.49 5.25
N LEU A 80 -8.02 8.35 6.45
CA LEU A 80 -7.78 7.20 7.30
C LEU A 80 -8.87 6.16 7.02
N LEU A 81 -8.45 4.98 6.57
CA LEU A 81 -9.31 3.83 6.38
C LEU A 81 -9.06 2.80 7.47
N LYS A 82 -10.12 2.12 7.90
CA LYS A 82 -10.04 0.95 8.78
C LYS A 82 -10.54 -0.28 8.04
N ALA A 83 -9.82 -1.39 8.18
CA ALA A 83 -10.29 -2.70 7.74
C ALA A 83 -9.99 -3.78 8.77
N THR A 84 -10.92 -4.73 8.91
CA THR A 84 -10.78 -5.88 9.79
C THR A 84 -10.76 -7.16 8.97
N ASN A 85 -9.75 -7.99 9.20
CA ASN A 85 -9.67 -9.32 8.63
C ASN A 85 -10.36 -10.31 9.58
N ALA A 86 -11.53 -10.81 9.18
CA ALA A 86 -12.33 -11.72 10.00
C ALA A 86 -11.63 -13.07 10.27
N GLN A 87 -10.65 -13.49 9.45
CA GLN A 87 -10.00 -14.78 9.61
C GLN A 87 -8.99 -14.82 10.77
N ASN A 88 -8.37 -13.69 11.09
CA ASN A 88 -7.36 -13.59 12.15
C ASN A 88 -7.67 -12.49 13.18
N SER A 89 -8.85 -11.87 13.07
CA SER A 89 -9.34 -10.78 13.93
C SER A 89 -8.40 -9.57 14.01
N GLN A 90 -7.52 -9.40 13.01
CA GLN A 90 -6.63 -8.25 12.94
C GLN A 90 -7.36 -7.06 12.32
N THR A 91 -7.23 -5.89 12.96
CA THR A 91 -7.74 -4.62 12.43
C THR A 91 -6.57 -3.70 12.11
N LEU A 92 -6.56 -3.18 10.89
CA LEU A 92 -5.52 -2.27 10.40
C LEU A 92 -6.09 -0.91 10.04
N LEU A 93 -5.26 0.11 10.24
CA LEU A 93 -5.48 1.48 9.83
C LEU A 93 -4.57 1.80 8.64
N PHE A 94 -5.15 2.32 7.57
CA PHE A 94 -4.44 2.70 6.35
C PHE A 94 -4.51 4.22 6.19
N ILE A 95 -3.35 4.86 6.17
CA ILE A 95 -3.23 6.30 5.94
C ILE A 95 -3.00 6.49 4.45
N VAL A 96 -3.96 7.09 3.75
CA VAL A 96 -3.90 7.28 2.29
C VAL A 96 -3.98 8.76 1.96
N SER A 97 -3.00 9.30 1.23
CA SER A 97 -3.04 10.69 0.77
C SER A 97 -4.25 10.96 -0.14
N LYS A 98 -4.65 12.23 -0.29
CA LYS A 98 -5.70 12.63 -1.25
C LYS A 98 -5.42 12.25 -2.71
N ALA A 99 -4.16 12.01 -3.04
CA ALA A 99 -3.71 11.53 -4.35
C ALA A 99 -3.79 10.00 -4.50
N GLY A 100 -4.23 9.26 -3.48
CA GLY A 100 -4.39 7.81 -3.52
C GLY A 100 -3.12 7.02 -3.17
N LYS A 101 -2.02 7.68 -2.78
CA LYS A 101 -0.82 6.99 -2.26
C LYS A 101 -1.05 6.51 -0.83
N VAL A 102 -0.90 5.22 -0.57
CA VAL A 102 -0.85 4.67 0.80
C VAL A 102 0.48 5.08 1.43
N MET A 103 0.40 5.85 2.50
CA MET A 103 1.55 6.43 3.20
C MET A 103 2.05 5.52 4.31
N ASP A 104 1.14 4.89 5.06
CA ASP A 104 1.48 3.93 6.10
C ASP A 104 0.30 2.97 6.36
N VAL A 105 0.60 1.82 6.98
CA VAL A 105 -0.37 0.84 7.48
C VAL A 105 0.03 0.46 8.90
N LYS A 106 -0.89 0.68 9.85
CA LYS A 106 -0.67 0.44 11.28
C LYS A 106 -1.64 -0.60 11.82
N ASP A 107 -1.19 -1.39 12.79
CA ASP A 107 -2.10 -2.19 13.60
C ASP A 107 -2.89 -1.28 14.54
N GLU A 108 -4.21 -1.44 14.59
CA GLU A 108 -5.07 -0.59 15.42
C GLU A 108 -4.69 -0.66 16.91
N LYS A 109 -4.23 -1.84 17.38
CA LYS A 109 -3.82 -2.02 18.78
C LYS A 109 -2.57 -1.20 19.10
N MET A 110 -1.61 -1.15 18.17
CA MET A 110 -0.38 -0.37 18.34
C MET A 110 -0.66 1.13 18.23
N PHE A 111 -1.53 1.53 17.31
CA PHE A 111 -1.92 2.93 17.12
C PHE A 111 -2.56 3.54 18.38
N LYS A 112 -3.45 2.79 19.04
CA LYS A 112 -4.09 3.22 20.30
C LYS A 112 -3.08 3.40 21.44
N ASN A 113 -2.04 2.57 21.49
CA ASN A 113 -1.00 2.71 22.51
C ASN A 113 -0.11 3.94 22.28
N GLU A 114 0.13 4.33 21.03
CA GLU A 114 0.90 5.52 20.68
C GLU A 114 0.14 6.84 20.94
N HIS A 115 -1.20 6.84 20.85
CA HIS A 115 -2.03 8.05 20.90
C HIS A 115 -3.01 8.10 22.09
N GLY A 116 -3.04 7.07 22.93
CA GLY A 116 -4.00 6.90 24.02
C GLY A 116 -3.57 7.44 25.38
N HIS A 117 -2.43 8.14 25.48
CA HIS A 117 -2.02 8.79 26.73
C HIS A 117 -2.64 10.18 26.87
N SER A 118 -3.96 10.22 27.11
CA SER A 118 -4.57 11.31 27.86
C SER A 118 -4.93 10.76 29.24
N HIS A 119 -4.08 11.07 30.22
CA HIS A 119 -4.40 10.95 31.64
C HIS A 119 -5.53 11.90 32.01
#